data_AF-Q01TP9-F1
#
_entry.id   AF-Q01TP9-F1
#
_cell.length_a   1.000
_cell.length_b   1.000
_cell.length_c   1.000
_cell.angle_alpha   90.00
_cell.angle_beta   90.00
_cell.angle_gamma   90.00
#
_symmetry.space_group_name_H-M   'P 1'
#
loop_
_entity.id
_entity.type
_entity.pdbx_description
1 polymer ?
#
loop_
_entity_poly.entity_id
_entity_poly.type
_entity_poly.pdbx_seq_one_letter_code
_entity_poly.pdbx_strand_id
1 'polypeptide(L)'
;MPTNPFDLQNFHVAVWYEDLAELHNRDFISGITCVTEREWQIRKWEHLRSLAPAGSEFGYEDPNGRFVPLDEPSFQEFDDDANWRSFVVSDEGRISVTDKGCRFMLNELQAENVDFSTTISPKVARLFGLGFFDTCIREACVQLEHEIKVRIGSADYGEKLTQSFISTLRAKSGLLESYVRTFRQELRTVFKFIRNDYMHNLLEADEVTAYSILFRIGRIRSVLATEHD
;
A
#
# COMPACT_ATOMS: atom_id res chain seq x y z
N MET A 1 -16.39 -7.15 -5.33
CA MET A 1 -15.75 -7.28 -4.00
C MET A 1 -15.01 -8.61 -3.97
N PRO A 2 -13.78 -8.68 -3.42
CA PRO A 2 -13.09 -9.95 -3.24
C PRO A 2 -13.97 -10.88 -2.38
N THR A 3 -14.21 -12.11 -2.83
CA THR A 3 -15.09 -13.07 -2.15
C THR A 3 -14.45 -13.73 -0.93
N ASN A 4 -13.12 -13.66 -0.81
CA ASN A 4 -12.37 -14.11 0.35
C ASN A 4 -11.39 -13.00 0.80
N PRO A 5 -11.62 -12.32 1.93
CA PRO A 5 -10.73 -11.27 2.42
C PRO A 5 -9.38 -11.80 2.92
N PHE A 6 -9.21 -13.12 3.02
CA PHE A 6 -7.95 -13.77 3.38
C PHE A 6 -7.25 -14.44 2.18
N ASP A 7 -7.73 -14.19 0.96
CA ASP A 7 -7.06 -14.69 -0.23
C ASP A 7 -5.65 -14.10 -0.32
N LEU A 8 -4.66 -14.99 -0.39
CA LEU A 8 -3.26 -14.64 -0.54
C LEU A 8 -2.94 -13.90 -1.85
N GLN A 9 -3.87 -13.92 -2.82
CA GLN A 9 -3.77 -13.16 -4.07
C GLN A 9 -4.22 -11.70 -3.93
N ASN A 10 -4.96 -11.34 -2.89
CA ASN A 10 -5.36 -9.95 -2.66
C ASN A 10 -4.18 -9.10 -2.16
N PHE A 11 -4.20 -7.82 -2.52
CA PHE A 11 -3.30 -6.84 -1.93
C PHE A 11 -4.00 -6.24 -0.72
N HIS A 12 -3.35 -6.31 0.45
CA HIS A 12 -3.86 -5.73 1.67
C HIS A 12 -2.94 -4.60 2.10
N VAL A 13 -3.54 -3.47 2.47
CA VAL A 13 -2.88 -2.35 3.12
C VAL A 13 -3.72 -2.05 4.36
N ALA A 14 -3.05 -1.94 5.50
CA ALA A 14 -3.63 -1.47 6.74
C ALA A 14 -2.93 -0.16 7.10
N VAL A 15 -3.71 0.86 7.44
CA VAL A 15 -3.21 2.16 7.89
C VAL A 15 -4.00 2.52 9.13
N TRP A 16 -3.30 3.03 10.15
CA TRP A 16 -3.93 3.54 11.36
C TRP A 16 -4.64 4.86 11.03
N TYR A 17 -5.83 5.06 11.59
CA TYR A 17 -6.57 6.29 11.33
C TYR A 17 -5.87 7.50 11.96
N GLU A 18 -5.13 7.29 13.06
CA GLU A 18 -4.29 8.29 13.70
C GLU A 18 -3.19 8.79 12.76
N ASP A 19 -2.53 7.88 12.04
CA ASP A 19 -1.50 8.23 11.05
C ASP A 19 -2.12 9.06 9.91
N LEU A 20 -3.29 8.66 9.42
CA LEU A 20 -3.99 9.42 8.38
C LEU A 20 -4.37 10.82 8.88
N ALA A 21 -4.90 10.92 10.10
CA ALA A 21 -5.24 12.20 10.71
C ALA A 21 -4.00 13.10 10.88
N GLU A 22 -2.87 12.56 11.35
CA GLU A 22 -1.62 13.29 11.49
C GLU A 22 -1.09 13.79 10.13
N LEU A 23 -1.06 12.92 9.12
CA LEU A 23 -0.61 13.27 7.77
C LEU A 23 -1.52 14.33 7.14
N HIS A 24 -2.83 14.23 7.35
CA HIS A 24 -3.79 15.23 6.87
C HIS A 24 -3.62 16.57 7.57
N ASN A 25 -3.47 16.58 8.90
CA ASN A 25 -3.23 17.80 9.69
C ASN A 25 -1.92 18.51 9.29
N ARG A 26 -0.97 17.79 8.69
CA ARG A 26 0.27 18.34 8.12
C ARG A 26 0.15 18.74 6.65
N ASP A 27 -1.02 18.63 6.05
CA ASP A 27 -1.29 18.77 4.61
C ASP A 27 -0.45 17.84 3.73
N PHE A 28 -0.03 16.68 4.22
CA PHE A 28 0.75 15.72 3.43
C PHE A 28 -0.14 14.82 2.58
N ILE A 29 -1.41 14.64 2.96
CA ILE A 29 -2.41 13.89 2.20
C ILE A 29 -3.73 14.67 2.08
N SER A 30 -4.51 14.32 1.07
CA SER A 30 -5.86 14.82 0.81
C SER A 30 -6.83 13.67 0.52
N GLY A 31 -8.14 13.97 0.44
CA GLY A 31 -9.19 12.97 0.18
C GLY A 31 -9.75 12.31 1.45
N ILE A 32 -9.42 12.87 2.62
CA ILE A 32 -10.02 12.50 3.90
C ILE A 32 -10.50 13.72 4.66
N THR A 33 -11.45 13.48 5.57
CA THR A 33 -11.97 14.45 6.52
C THR A 33 -11.88 13.86 7.92
N CYS A 34 -11.33 14.64 8.86
CA CYS A 34 -11.35 14.31 10.28
C CYS A 34 -12.67 14.79 10.90
N VAL A 35 -13.44 13.87 11.48
CA VAL A 35 -14.79 14.08 12.03
C VAL A 35 -14.84 13.68 13.51
N THR A 36 -15.90 14.08 14.22
CA THR A 36 -16.13 13.62 15.59
C THR A 36 -16.65 12.18 15.62
N GLU A 37 -16.69 11.57 16.81
CA GLU A 37 -17.25 10.21 16.95
C GLU A 37 -18.71 10.18 16.53
N ARG A 38 -19.51 11.15 16.99
CA ARG A 38 -20.93 11.24 16.62
C ARG A 38 -21.11 11.31 15.10
N GLU A 39 -20.37 12.20 14.44
CA GLU A 39 -20.45 12.36 12.99
C GLU A 39 -20.07 11.06 12.25
N TRP A 40 -19.04 10.37 12.72
CA TRP A 40 -18.63 9.07 12.17
C TRP A 40 -19.72 8.00 12.32
N GLN A 41 -20.34 7.89 13.51
CA GLN A 41 -21.41 6.93 13.77
C GLN A 41 -22.66 7.21 12.94
N ILE A 42 -23.03 8.49 12.76
CA ILE A 42 -24.13 8.90 11.89
C ILE A 42 -23.85 8.45 10.44
N ARG A 43 -22.68 8.81 9.89
CA ARG A 43 -22.32 8.42 8.51
C ARG A 43 -22.25 6.91 8.32
N LYS A 44 -21.75 6.18 9.31
CA LYS A 44 -21.71 4.71 9.31
C LYS A 44 -23.11 4.13 9.27
N TRP A 45 -24.03 4.66 10.08
CA TRP A 45 -25.43 4.25 10.09
C TRP A 45 -26.13 4.55 8.76
N GLU A 46 -25.96 5.75 8.22
CA GLU A 46 -26.52 6.14 6.93
C GLU A 46 -26.00 5.25 5.79
N HIS A 47 -24.71 4.94 5.78
CA HIS A 47 -24.12 4.02 4.81
C HIS A 47 -24.74 2.63 4.93
N LEU A 48 -24.79 2.06 6.14
CA LEU A 48 -25.40 0.74 6.38
C LEU A 48 -26.87 0.70 5.93
N ARG A 49 -27.64 1.75 6.25
CA ARG A 49 -29.04 1.90 5.80
C ARG A 49 -29.14 2.00 4.28
N SER A 50 -28.21 2.70 3.62
CA SER A 50 -28.19 2.84 2.15
C SER A 50 -27.97 1.52 1.39
N LEU A 51 -27.39 0.50 2.05
CA LEU A 51 -27.20 -0.83 1.46
C LEU A 51 -28.51 -1.61 1.35
N ALA A 52 -29.55 -1.21 2.08
CA ALA A 52 -30.86 -1.83 2.03
C ALA A 52 -31.68 -1.29 0.83
N PRO A 53 -32.42 -2.16 0.12
CA PRO A 53 -33.33 -1.73 -0.93
C PRO A 53 -34.33 -0.67 -0.43
N ALA A 54 -34.59 0.35 -1.26
CA ALA A 54 -35.57 1.38 -0.92
C ALA A 54 -36.94 0.75 -0.59
N GLY A 55 -37.48 1.08 0.58
CA GLY A 55 -38.77 0.57 1.05
C GLY A 55 -38.73 -0.81 1.73
N SER A 56 -37.54 -1.39 1.94
CA SER A 56 -37.39 -2.61 2.75
C SER A 56 -37.24 -2.29 4.24
N GLU A 57 -37.67 -3.22 5.09
CA GLU A 57 -37.38 -3.16 6.53
C GLU A 57 -35.86 -3.37 6.74
N PHE A 58 -35.23 -2.48 7.51
CA PHE A 58 -33.80 -2.56 7.78
C PHE A 58 -33.55 -3.45 9.00
N GLY A 59 -32.83 -4.56 8.81
CA GLY A 59 -32.65 -5.57 9.86
C GLY A 59 -31.84 -6.77 9.38
N TYR A 60 -31.79 -7.81 10.19
CA TYR A 60 -31.15 -9.08 9.84
C TYR A 60 -32.03 -10.27 10.20
N GLU A 61 -31.80 -11.40 9.56
CA GLU A 61 -32.43 -12.67 9.92
C GLU A 61 -31.56 -13.37 10.98
N ASP A 62 -32.17 -13.74 12.11
CA ASP A 62 -31.48 -14.48 13.16
C ASP A 62 -31.21 -15.95 12.71
N PRO A 63 -30.41 -16.73 13.46
CA PRO A 63 -30.15 -18.13 13.13
C PRO A 63 -31.38 -19.04 13.06
N ASN A 64 -32.55 -18.59 13.54
CA ASN A 64 -33.81 -19.33 13.53
C ASN A 64 -34.75 -18.89 12.39
N GLY A 65 -34.31 -18.00 11.51
CA GLY A 65 -35.10 -17.49 10.39
C GLY A 65 -36.05 -16.34 10.76
N ARG A 66 -35.88 -15.72 11.94
CA ARG A 66 -36.71 -14.60 12.39
C ARG A 66 -36.06 -13.29 11.99
N PHE A 67 -36.83 -12.42 11.34
CA PHE A 67 -36.42 -11.05 11.08
C PHE A 67 -36.32 -10.24 12.39
N VAL A 68 -35.17 -9.60 12.61
CA VAL A 68 -34.88 -8.69 13.71
C VAL A 68 -34.62 -7.31 13.12
N PRO A 69 -35.48 -6.31 13.39
CA PRO A 69 -35.27 -4.96 12.91
C PRO A 69 -34.03 -4.34 13.59
N LEU A 70 -33.30 -3.53 12.83
CA LEU A 70 -32.21 -2.69 13.32
C LEU A 70 -32.74 -1.25 13.43
N ASP A 71 -32.91 -0.78 14.66
CA ASP A 71 -33.31 0.59 14.94
C ASP A 71 -32.13 1.55 14.85
N GLU A 72 -32.43 2.81 14.55
CA GLU A 72 -31.43 3.88 14.54
C GLU A 72 -30.84 4.06 15.94
N PRO A 73 -29.50 3.98 16.09
CA PRO A 73 -28.87 4.18 17.38
C PRO A 73 -29.07 5.62 17.86
N SER A 74 -29.10 5.82 19.18
CA SER A 74 -29.12 7.17 19.74
C SER A 74 -27.77 7.85 19.52
N PHE A 75 -27.78 9.07 18.98
CA PHE A 75 -26.59 9.90 18.78
C PHE A 75 -26.40 10.98 19.87
N GLN A 76 -27.20 10.96 20.93
CA GLN A 76 -27.18 11.99 21.97
C GLN A 76 -26.11 11.78 23.05
N GLU A 77 -25.63 10.55 23.22
CA GLU A 77 -24.72 10.16 24.33
C GLU A 77 -23.24 10.46 24.07
N PHE A 78 -22.89 11.04 22.92
CA PHE A 78 -21.50 11.37 22.59
C PHE A 78 -21.09 12.69 23.26
N ASP A 79 -20.10 12.65 24.16
CA ASP A 79 -19.42 13.84 24.72
C ASP A 79 -18.32 14.30 23.77
N ASP A 80 -18.74 14.75 22.58
CA ASP A 80 -17.82 15.24 21.56
C ASP A 80 -17.23 16.59 21.97
N ASP A 81 -15.93 16.62 22.26
CA ASP A 81 -15.16 17.86 22.19
C ASP A 81 -15.06 18.26 20.70
N ALA A 82 -15.53 19.45 20.35
CA ALA A 82 -15.49 19.97 18.98
C ALA A 82 -14.07 20.01 18.37
N ASN A 83 -13.04 20.01 19.22
CA ASN A 83 -11.63 19.97 18.84
C ASN A 83 -11.08 18.54 18.72
N TRP A 84 -11.77 17.53 19.26
CA TRP A 84 -11.36 16.12 19.20
C TRP A 84 -11.95 15.42 17.97
N ARG A 85 -11.26 15.55 16.83
CA ARG A 85 -11.65 14.95 15.54
C ARG A 85 -10.76 13.77 15.18
N SER A 86 -10.85 12.70 15.96
CA SER A 86 -9.98 11.52 15.82
C SER A 86 -10.44 10.54 14.74
N PHE A 87 -11.66 10.68 14.19
CA PHE A 87 -12.21 9.73 13.23
C PHE A 87 -11.97 10.19 11.81
N VAL A 88 -11.53 9.28 10.94
CA VAL A 88 -11.20 9.57 9.55
C VAL A 88 -12.26 9.00 8.62
N VAL A 89 -12.76 9.84 7.71
CA VAL A 89 -13.69 9.44 6.64
C VAL A 89 -13.09 9.83 5.29
N SER A 90 -13.17 8.94 4.30
CA SER A 90 -12.85 9.26 2.90
C SER A 90 -14.14 9.33 2.11
N ASP A 91 -14.58 10.55 1.79
CA ASP A 91 -15.87 10.78 1.13
C ASP A 91 -15.88 10.24 -0.32
N GLU A 92 -14.73 10.27 -0.99
CA GLU A 92 -14.57 9.82 -2.38
C GLU A 92 -13.94 8.42 -2.49
N GLY A 93 -13.62 7.79 -1.37
CA GLY A 93 -12.90 6.51 -1.32
C GLY A 93 -11.50 6.56 -1.93
N ARG A 94 -10.91 7.75 -2.05
CA ARG A 94 -9.57 8.00 -2.59
C ARG A 94 -8.78 8.87 -1.65
N ILE A 95 -7.55 8.46 -1.39
CA ILE A 95 -6.57 9.21 -0.60
C ILE A 95 -5.39 9.51 -1.54
N SER A 96 -4.95 10.76 -1.56
CA SER A 96 -3.86 11.22 -2.42
C SER A 96 -2.76 11.86 -1.58
N VAL A 97 -1.51 11.71 -2.00
CA VAL A 97 -0.38 12.44 -1.42
C VAL A 97 -0.32 13.82 -2.07
N THR A 98 -0.14 14.87 -1.28
CA THR A 98 0.00 16.24 -1.79
C THR A 98 1.44 16.54 -2.23
N ASP A 99 1.66 17.61 -2.99
CA ASP A 99 3.00 18.08 -3.34
C ASP A 99 3.87 18.38 -2.10
N LYS A 100 3.25 18.80 -1.00
CA LYS A 100 3.93 19.02 0.29
C LYS A 100 4.38 17.68 0.89
N GLY A 101 3.50 16.68 0.88
CA GLY A 101 3.81 15.32 1.33
C GLY A 101 4.90 14.66 0.49
N CYS A 102 4.83 14.79 -0.85
CA CYS A 102 5.84 14.28 -1.77
C CYS A 102 7.23 14.88 -1.49
N ARG A 103 7.31 16.21 -1.31
CA ARG A 103 8.57 16.88 -0.98
C ARG A 103 9.11 16.51 0.40
N PHE A 104 8.24 16.41 1.40
CA PHE A 104 8.63 15.95 2.74
C PHE A 104 9.22 14.55 2.68
N MET A 105 8.52 13.61 2.03
CA MET A 105 8.99 12.24 1.84
C MET A 105 10.34 12.21 1.10
N LEU A 106 10.51 13.00 0.02
CA LEU A 106 11.78 13.05 -0.70
C LEU A 106 12.93 13.49 0.23
N ASN A 107 12.73 14.53 1.03
CA ASN A 107 13.75 15.03 1.94
C ASN A 107 14.14 13.98 2.99
N GLU A 108 13.16 13.28 3.56
CA GLU A 108 13.42 12.20 4.53
C GLU A 108 14.17 11.04 3.87
N LEU A 109 13.77 10.63 2.67
CA LEU A 109 14.44 9.56 1.94
C LEU A 109 15.87 9.95 1.52
N GLN A 110 16.11 11.22 1.16
CA GLN A 110 17.45 11.72 0.85
C GLN A 110 18.33 11.80 2.09
N ALA A 111 17.76 12.06 3.27
CA ALA A 111 18.49 12.08 4.54
C ALA A 111 19.05 10.70 4.92
N GLU A 112 18.43 9.61 4.46
CA GLU A 112 18.96 8.24 4.57
C GLU A 112 20.25 8.03 3.75
N ASN A 113 20.66 9.00 2.93
CA ASN A 113 21.88 8.97 2.12
C ASN A 113 22.02 7.68 1.29
N VAL A 114 20.92 7.21 0.71
CA VAL A 114 20.94 5.98 -0.09
C VAL A 114 21.75 6.17 -1.36
N ASP A 115 22.83 5.41 -1.45
CA ASP A 115 23.64 5.33 -2.65
C ASP A 115 23.09 4.25 -3.59
N PHE A 116 22.39 4.69 -4.64
CA PHE A 116 21.86 3.78 -5.65
C PHE A 116 22.95 3.01 -6.42
N SER A 117 24.20 3.49 -6.43
CA SER A 117 25.29 2.81 -7.13
C SER A 117 25.66 1.49 -6.45
N THR A 118 25.59 1.46 -5.12
CA THR A 118 25.86 0.28 -4.28
C THR A 118 24.60 -0.51 -3.99
N THR A 119 23.46 0.16 -3.77
CA THR A 119 22.20 -0.49 -3.40
C THR A 119 21.50 -1.13 -4.61
N ILE A 120 21.70 -0.57 -5.81
CA ILE A 120 21.10 -1.06 -7.05
C ILE A 120 22.20 -1.35 -8.07
N SER A 121 22.67 -0.35 -8.81
CA SER A 121 23.81 -0.51 -9.70
C SER A 121 24.37 0.84 -10.15
N PRO A 122 25.65 0.89 -10.55
CA PRO A 122 26.24 2.10 -11.12
C PRO A 122 25.52 2.59 -12.38
N LYS A 123 24.91 1.69 -13.16
CA LYS A 123 24.13 2.04 -14.35
C LYS A 123 22.83 2.77 -13.99
N VAL A 124 22.09 2.27 -13.00
CA VAL A 124 20.85 2.91 -12.52
C VAL A 124 21.16 4.28 -11.92
N ALA A 125 22.20 4.39 -11.09
CA ALA A 125 22.63 5.66 -10.50
C ALA A 125 22.99 6.69 -11.57
N ARG A 126 23.69 6.28 -12.64
CA ARG A 126 24.04 7.16 -13.77
C ARG A 126 22.80 7.64 -14.52
N LEU A 127 21.84 6.75 -14.80
CA LEU A 127 20.59 7.12 -15.48
C LEU A 127 19.80 8.13 -14.65
N PHE A 128 19.71 7.90 -13.34
CA PHE A 128 19.07 8.83 -12.40
C PHE A 128 19.75 10.21 -12.43
N GLY A 129 21.08 10.26 -12.31
CA GLY A 129 21.83 11.53 -12.33
C GLY A 129 21.76 12.29 -13.68
N LEU A 130 21.38 11.62 -14.76
CA LEU A 130 21.13 12.23 -16.07
C LEU A 130 19.67 12.66 -16.28
N GLY A 131 18.78 12.45 -15.29
CA GLY A 131 17.36 12.80 -15.38
C GLY A 131 16.49 11.80 -16.14
N PHE A 132 17.01 10.62 -16.49
CA PHE A 132 16.24 9.55 -17.15
C PHE A 132 15.48 8.70 -16.13
N PHE A 133 14.53 9.32 -15.43
CA PHE A 133 13.84 8.77 -14.26
C PHE A 133 12.98 7.53 -14.54
N ASP A 134 12.14 7.56 -15.56
CA ASP A 134 11.36 6.40 -16.00
C ASP A 134 12.29 5.24 -16.43
N THR A 135 13.39 5.56 -17.10
CA THR A 135 14.33 4.57 -17.66
C THR A 135 15.15 3.92 -16.55
N CYS A 136 15.54 4.67 -15.52
CA CYS A 136 16.26 4.10 -14.38
C CYS A 136 15.37 3.18 -13.54
N ILE A 137 14.08 3.50 -13.36
CA ILE A 137 13.08 2.61 -12.73
C ILE A 137 12.95 1.31 -13.54
N ARG A 138 12.82 1.42 -14.87
CA ARG A 138 12.72 0.27 -15.76
C ARG A 138 13.93 -0.65 -15.65
N GLU A 139 15.13 -0.08 -15.75
CA GLU A 139 16.39 -0.81 -15.62
C GLU A 139 16.49 -1.50 -14.24
N ALA A 140 16.14 -0.81 -13.16
CA ALA A 140 16.17 -1.38 -11.81
C ALA A 140 15.23 -2.58 -11.66
N CYS A 141 14.03 -2.52 -12.25
CA CYS A 141 13.08 -3.65 -12.26
C CYS A 141 13.64 -4.86 -13.03
N VAL A 142 14.28 -4.64 -14.18
CA VAL A 142 14.89 -5.73 -14.98
C VAL A 142 16.04 -6.39 -14.23
N GLN A 143 16.91 -5.59 -13.60
CA GLN A 143 18.02 -6.11 -12.80
C GLN A 143 17.54 -6.93 -11.61
N LEU A 144 16.54 -6.44 -10.87
CA LEU A 144 15.93 -7.18 -9.76
C LEU A 144 15.31 -8.50 -10.23
N GLU A 145 14.56 -8.50 -11.33
CA GLU A 145 13.95 -9.71 -11.88
C GLU A 145 15.02 -10.75 -12.27
N HIS A 146 16.10 -10.30 -12.92
CA HIS A 146 17.21 -11.16 -13.30
C HIS A 146 17.92 -11.76 -12.07
N GLU A 147 18.20 -10.95 -11.05
CA GLU A 147 18.85 -11.40 -9.82
C GLU A 147 18.04 -12.50 -9.12
N ILE A 148 16.71 -12.32 -9.01
CA ILE A 148 15.82 -13.32 -8.42
C ILE A 148 15.83 -14.62 -9.24
N LYS A 149 15.77 -14.53 -10.58
CA LYS A 149 15.83 -15.71 -11.47
C LYS A 149 17.09 -16.53 -11.30
N VAL A 150 18.23 -15.86 -11.33
CA VAL A 150 19.54 -16.51 -11.15
C VAL A 150 19.56 -17.22 -9.81
N ARG A 151 19.06 -16.56 -8.76
CA ARG A 151 19.07 -17.09 -7.40
C ARG A 151 18.26 -18.36 -7.21
N ILE A 152 17.08 -18.48 -7.82
CA ILE A 152 16.24 -19.68 -7.69
C ILE A 152 16.33 -20.62 -8.89
N GLY A 153 17.22 -20.34 -9.85
CA GLY A 153 17.35 -21.12 -11.07
C GLY A 153 16.05 -21.20 -11.89
N SER A 154 15.25 -20.13 -11.91
CA SER A 154 13.94 -20.12 -12.58
C SER A 154 13.96 -19.32 -13.89
N ALA A 155 13.16 -19.78 -14.85
CA ALA A 155 12.81 -19.05 -16.06
C ALA A 155 11.47 -18.30 -15.94
N ASP A 156 10.85 -18.27 -14.75
CA ASP A 156 9.58 -17.57 -14.51
C ASP A 156 9.75 -16.04 -14.57
N TYR A 157 8.64 -15.33 -14.81
CA TYR A 157 8.59 -13.86 -14.85
C TYR A 157 7.41 -13.35 -14.01
N GLY A 158 7.50 -12.10 -13.56
CA GLY A 158 6.40 -11.41 -12.85
C GLY A 158 5.88 -12.18 -11.64
N GLU A 159 4.56 -12.35 -11.55
CA GLU A 159 3.92 -12.99 -10.39
C GLU A 159 4.34 -14.44 -10.16
N LYS A 160 4.57 -15.21 -11.24
CA LYS A 160 5.06 -16.59 -11.12
C LYS A 160 6.45 -16.63 -10.48
N LEU A 161 7.33 -15.72 -10.90
CA LEU A 161 8.68 -15.60 -10.31
C LEU A 161 8.60 -15.25 -8.83
N THR A 162 7.72 -14.32 -8.45
CA THR A 162 7.49 -13.98 -7.05
C THR A 162 7.01 -15.19 -6.24
N GLN A 163 6.04 -15.95 -6.75
CA GLN A 163 5.53 -17.14 -6.06
C GLN A 163 6.61 -18.21 -5.88
N SER A 164 7.41 -18.47 -6.92
CA SER A 164 8.54 -19.40 -6.87
C SER A 164 9.57 -18.93 -5.83
N PHE A 165 9.93 -17.64 -5.84
CA PHE A 165 10.88 -17.08 -4.87
C PHE A 165 10.40 -17.17 -3.42
N ILE A 166 9.15 -16.79 -3.16
CA ILE A 166 8.55 -16.86 -1.81
C ILE A 166 8.44 -18.30 -1.32
N SER A 167 8.17 -19.25 -2.21
CA SER A 167 8.15 -20.67 -1.85
C SER A 167 9.54 -21.14 -1.41
N THR A 168 10.61 -20.72 -2.10
CA THR A 168 11.99 -20.97 -1.68
C THR A 168 12.31 -20.34 -0.33
N LEU A 169 11.88 -19.10 -0.08
CA LEU A 169 12.08 -18.45 1.21
C LEU A 169 11.35 -19.17 2.35
N ARG A 170 10.11 -19.63 2.13
CA ARG A 170 9.36 -20.40 3.14
C ARG A 170 9.99 -21.76 3.45
N ALA A 171 10.66 -22.35 2.47
CA ALA A 171 11.38 -23.61 2.68
C ALA A 171 12.64 -23.42 3.55
N LYS A 172 13.20 -22.21 3.63
CA LYS A 172 14.27 -21.88 4.57
C LYS A 172 13.67 -21.73 5.98
N SER A 173 14.05 -22.63 6.90
CA SER A 173 13.64 -22.56 8.30
C SER A 173 14.19 -21.29 8.97
N GLY A 174 13.36 -20.55 9.71
CA GLY A 174 13.81 -19.46 10.58
C GLY A 174 13.22 -18.07 10.28
N LEU A 175 12.53 -17.90 9.14
CA LEU A 175 11.87 -16.64 8.82
C LEU A 175 10.47 -16.55 9.47
N LEU A 176 10.15 -15.39 10.03
CA LEU A 176 8.81 -15.10 10.52
C LEU A 176 7.82 -15.03 9.34
N GLU A 177 6.67 -15.69 9.44
CA GLU A 177 5.66 -15.68 8.37
C GLU A 177 5.14 -14.26 8.07
N SER A 178 5.08 -13.37 9.08
CA SER A 178 4.73 -11.95 8.88
C SER A 178 5.73 -11.25 7.97
N TYR A 179 7.04 -11.51 8.15
CA TYR A 179 8.10 -10.97 7.31
C TYR A 179 7.97 -11.47 5.87
N VAL A 180 7.80 -12.78 5.67
CA VAL A 180 7.62 -13.38 4.34
C VAL A 180 6.39 -12.81 3.62
N ARG A 181 5.29 -12.58 4.35
CA ARG A 181 4.07 -11.95 3.82
C ARG A 181 4.32 -10.52 3.36
N THR A 182 4.98 -9.71 4.18
CA THR A 182 5.33 -8.32 3.83
C THR A 182 6.25 -8.30 2.62
N PHE A 183 7.30 -9.12 2.62
CA PHE A 183 8.25 -9.17 1.51
C PHE A 183 7.62 -9.63 0.20
N ARG A 184 6.71 -10.62 0.26
CA ARG A 184 5.89 -11.02 -0.89
C ARG A 184 5.10 -9.84 -1.45
N GLN A 185 4.45 -9.06 -0.59
CA GLN A 185 3.65 -7.92 -0.99
C GLN A 185 4.51 -6.86 -1.69
N GLU A 186 5.71 -6.59 -1.16
CA GLU A 186 6.68 -5.67 -1.76
C GLU A 186 7.08 -6.12 -3.19
N LEU A 187 7.45 -7.39 -3.36
CA LEU A 187 7.80 -7.95 -4.67
C LEU A 187 6.64 -7.91 -5.65
N ARG A 188 5.42 -8.26 -5.20
CA ARG A 188 4.22 -8.21 -6.04
C ARG A 188 3.92 -6.78 -6.46
N THR A 189 4.08 -5.79 -5.59
CA THR A 189 3.90 -4.37 -5.94
C THR A 189 4.87 -3.95 -7.04
N VAL A 190 6.15 -4.30 -6.91
CA VAL A 190 7.16 -3.97 -7.94
C VAL A 190 6.82 -4.61 -9.28
N PHE A 191 6.52 -5.91 -9.33
CA PHE A 191 6.31 -6.58 -10.61
C PHE A 191 4.92 -6.39 -11.23
N LYS A 192 3.87 -6.20 -10.42
CA LYS A 192 2.50 -6.08 -10.91
C LYS A 192 2.11 -4.65 -11.25
N PHE A 193 2.57 -3.67 -10.48
CA PHE A 193 2.20 -2.27 -10.67
C PHE A 193 3.36 -1.51 -11.30
N ILE A 194 4.46 -1.34 -10.57
CA ILE A 194 5.58 -0.48 -11.00
C ILE A 194 6.13 -0.92 -12.36
N ARG A 195 6.56 -2.19 -12.49
CA ARG A 195 7.11 -2.68 -13.74
C ARG A 195 6.12 -2.54 -14.89
N ASN A 196 4.85 -2.87 -14.68
CA ASN A 196 3.85 -2.79 -15.74
C ASN A 196 3.57 -1.35 -16.17
N ASP A 197 3.47 -0.42 -15.21
CA ASP A 197 3.22 0.99 -15.49
C ASP A 197 4.35 1.64 -16.29
N TYR A 198 5.61 1.33 -15.95
CA TYR A 198 6.75 1.91 -16.66
C TYR A 198 7.15 1.15 -17.93
N MET A 199 6.99 -0.19 -17.98
CA MET A 199 7.38 -0.99 -19.14
C MET A 199 6.31 -1.06 -20.23
N HIS A 200 5.03 -1.05 -19.84
CA HIS A 200 3.91 -1.27 -20.78
C HIS A 200 3.07 -0.01 -20.96
N ASN A 201 2.82 0.75 -19.90
CA ASN A 201 2.02 1.98 -19.98
C ASN A 201 2.86 3.25 -20.25
N LEU A 202 4.20 3.12 -20.25
CA LEU A 202 5.16 4.20 -20.53
C LEU A 202 4.92 5.46 -19.68
N LEU A 203 4.59 5.26 -18.40
CA LEU A 203 4.34 6.36 -17.47
C LEU A 203 5.62 7.21 -17.27
N GLU A 204 5.46 8.52 -17.23
CA GLU A 204 6.57 9.44 -16.95
C GLU A 204 6.77 9.58 -15.44
N ALA A 205 8.01 9.45 -14.98
CA ALA A 205 8.37 9.66 -13.58
C ALA A 205 9.09 11.00 -13.43
N ASP A 206 8.74 11.73 -12.37
CA ASP A 206 9.58 12.80 -11.86
C ASP A 206 10.67 12.24 -10.92
N GLU A 207 11.55 13.14 -10.45
CA GLU A 207 12.65 12.78 -9.55
C GLU A 207 12.14 12.15 -8.26
N VAL A 208 11.07 12.71 -7.67
CA VAL A 208 10.49 12.23 -6.40
C VAL A 208 10.00 10.80 -6.55
N THR A 209 9.24 10.54 -7.61
CA THR A 209 8.68 9.22 -7.91
C THR A 209 9.79 8.21 -8.16
N ALA A 210 10.79 8.58 -8.97
CA ALA A 210 11.94 7.72 -9.23
C ALA A 210 12.74 7.42 -7.96
N TYR A 211 13.04 8.43 -7.14
CA TYR A 211 13.78 8.23 -5.90
C TYR A 211 13.04 7.26 -4.98
N SER A 212 11.73 7.47 -4.79
CA SER A 212 10.89 6.65 -3.91
C SER A 212 10.80 5.19 -4.37
N ILE A 213 10.63 4.97 -5.68
CA ILE A 213 10.57 3.63 -6.26
C ILE A 213 11.93 2.94 -6.21
N LEU A 214 13.01 3.65 -6.56
CA LEU A 214 14.36 3.11 -6.48
C LEU A 214 14.76 2.77 -5.05
N PHE A 215 14.41 3.60 -4.07
CA PHE A 215 14.61 3.31 -2.65
C PHE A 215 13.92 2.00 -2.25
N ARG A 216 12.66 1.81 -2.67
CA ARG A 216 11.91 0.56 -2.42
C ARG A 216 12.57 -0.65 -3.07
N ILE A 217 13.01 -0.54 -4.33
CA ILE A 217 13.75 -1.60 -5.02
C ILE A 217 15.07 -1.90 -4.32
N GLY A 218 15.80 -0.86 -3.88
CA GLY A 218 17.05 -0.97 -3.15
C GLY A 218 16.88 -1.76 -1.84
N ARG A 219 15.84 -1.45 -1.06
CA ARG A 219 15.51 -2.21 0.16
C ARG A 219 15.24 -3.69 -0.11
N ILE A 220 14.53 -4.01 -1.19
CA ILE A 220 14.31 -5.40 -1.60
C ILE A 220 15.64 -6.09 -1.89
N ARG A 221 16.56 -5.42 -2.60
CA ARG A 221 17.88 -5.97 -2.91
C ARG A 221 18.77 -6.13 -1.69
N SER A 222 18.72 -5.21 -0.72
CA SER A 222 19.43 -5.37 0.55
C SER A 222 18.98 -6.62 1.29
N VAL A 223 17.67 -6.90 1.31
CA VAL A 223 17.12 -8.15 1.85
C VAL A 223 17.62 -9.37 1.06
N LEU A 224 17.65 -9.29 -0.26
CA LEU A 224 18.18 -10.38 -1.08
C LEU A 224 19.65 -10.67 -0.74
N ALA A 225 20.46 -9.63 -0.53
CA ALA A 225 21.87 -9.75 -0.18
C ALA A 225 22.09 -10.37 1.21
N THR A 226 21.33 -9.97 2.24
CA THR A 226 21.47 -10.53 3.60
C THR A 226 21.08 -11.99 3.70
N GLU A 227 20.19 -12.47 2.82
CA GLU A 227 19.78 -13.89 2.77
C GLU A 227 20.78 -14.79 2.02
N HIS A 228 21.94 -14.25 1.62
CA HIS A 228 23.04 -14.95 0.94
C HIS A 228 24.10 -15.48 1.91
N ASP A 229 24.11 -14.99 3.16
CA ASP A 229 24.89 -15.52 4.28
C ASP A 229 24.09 -16.54 5.12
#